data_AF-A0A2J0KT81-F1
#
_entry.id   AF-A0A2J0KT81-F1
#
_cell.length_a   1.000
_cell.length_b   1.000
_cell.length_c   1.000
_cell.angle_alpha   90.00
_cell.angle_beta   90.00
_cell.angle_gamma   90.00
#
_symmetry.space_group_name_H-M   'P 1'
#
loop_
_entity.id
_entity.type
_entity.pdbx_description
1 polymer ?
#
loop_
_entity_poly.entity_id
_entity_poly.type
_entity_poly.pdbx_seq_one_letter_code
_entity_poly.pdbx_strand_id
1 'polypeptide(L)'
;MERKFNFSPTCIGSFPHTDPRQICDKILNSFTEIPFWPQLPKRSFFENMYAQYSEGLPGVQIDDKNKTIYLEASKNLSSEIERTYEKYLAGDLEYFAITKERAAGFYEFTRQLEARKTDGLKFIKGHVTGPVSFGLAITDESKQAIFYNQELQEVLTKVLAMKIRWQVRKLKSIFDKVIIFIDEPYMVSIGSSYVNIKPDEAMKRIGELVKEVHKEGGLAGIHCCGNTDWGLLLRTDIDIINFDAYNFIESISLYPEELKQFLALNKSIAWGIVPTSSDAKEDAGSLLERLEKGFDVLAKKGVARKDLLRSSLITPSCGCGTLSIDKSEEILSLTLKISERLRK
;
A
#
# COMPACT_ATOMS: atom_id res chain seq x y z
N MET A 1 12.97 9.19 -17.62
CA MET A 1 11.89 8.61 -18.46
C MET A 1 10.57 9.16 -17.94
N GLU A 2 9.73 9.73 -18.81
CA GLU A 2 8.47 10.35 -18.40
C GLU A 2 7.50 9.29 -17.86
N ARG A 3 7.04 9.42 -16.60
CA ARG A 3 6.08 8.48 -15.98
C ARG A 3 4.67 8.89 -16.42
N LYS A 4 4.03 8.08 -17.28
CA LYS A 4 2.66 8.33 -17.77
C LYS A 4 1.74 7.20 -17.35
N PHE A 5 1.06 7.39 -16.23
CA PHE A 5 0.03 6.45 -15.79
C PHE A 5 -1.24 6.62 -16.60
N ASN A 6 -1.61 7.84 -17.00
CA ASN A 6 -2.78 8.12 -17.83
C ASN A 6 -4.06 7.43 -17.31
N PHE A 7 -4.33 7.52 -16.01
CA PHE A 7 -5.43 6.84 -15.32
C PHE A 7 -5.40 5.32 -15.35
N SER A 8 -4.26 4.67 -15.61
CA SER A 8 -4.12 3.21 -15.50
C SER A 8 -4.68 2.70 -14.16
N PRO A 9 -5.42 1.58 -14.15
CA PRO A 9 -6.13 1.11 -12.97
C PRO A 9 -5.23 0.19 -12.17
N THR A 10 -5.36 0.22 -10.85
CA THR A 10 -4.78 -0.78 -9.94
C THR A 10 -5.65 -0.86 -8.69
N CYS A 11 -5.30 -1.70 -7.71
CA CYS A 11 -6.04 -1.78 -6.45
C CYS A 11 -5.13 -1.82 -5.22
N ILE A 12 -5.75 -1.65 -4.06
CA ILE A 12 -5.05 -1.55 -2.77
C ILE A 12 -4.38 -2.86 -2.39
N GLY A 13 -5.03 -4.02 -2.56
CA GLY A 13 -4.36 -5.33 -2.45
C GLY A 13 -5.14 -6.42 -1.72
N SER A 14 -5.95 -6.09 -0.71
CA SER A 14 -6.67 -7.12 0.06
C SER A 14 -7.99 -7.54 -0.58
N PHE A 15 -8.27 -8.85 -0.59
CA PHE A 15 -9.49 -9.44 -1.15
C PHE A 15 -10.09 -10.51 -0.22
N PRO A 16 -11.42 -10.74 -0.30
CA PRO A 16 -12.10 -11.70 0.57
C PRO A 16 -12.02 -13.16 0.06
N HIS A 17 -11.28 -13.39 -1.03
CA HIS A 17 -11.15 -14.70 -1.65
C HIS A 17 -10.32 -15.64 -0.76
N THR A 18 -10.66 -16.92 -0.78
CA THR A 18 -9.92 -17.98 -0.07
C THR A 18 -9.08 -18.84 -1.02
N ASP A 19 -9.44 -18.92 -2.30
CA ASP A 19 -8.63 -19.54 -3.35
C ASP A 19 -7.73 -18.49 -4.02
N PRO A 20 -6.39 -18.56 -3.83
CA PRO A 20 -5.45 -17.64 -4.48
C PRO A 20 -5.53 -17.68 -6.01
N ARG A 21 -5.81 -18.85 -6.60
CA ARG A 21 -5.81 -19.01 -8.06
C ARG A 21 -6.93 -18.20 -8.71
N GLN A 22 -8.14 -18.31 -8.15
CA GLN A 22 -9.34 -17.63 -8.65
C GLN A 22 -9.13 -16.11 -8.76
N ILE A 23 -8.63 -15.47 -7.70
CA ILE A 23 -8.43 -14.02 -7.68
C ILE A 23 -7.21 -13.60 -8.52
N CYS A 24 -6.12 -14.39 -8.55
CA CYS A 24 -4.98 -14.10 -9.42
C CYS A 24 -5.36 -14.15 -10.90
N ASP A 25 -6.15 -15.15 -11.31
CA ASP A 25 -6.66 -15.26 -12.69
C ASP A 25 -7.46 -14.00 -13.07
N LYS A 26 -8.34 -13.54 -12.17
CA LYS A 26 -9.13 -12.33 -12.37
C LYS A 26 -8.26 -11.09 -12.47
N ILE A 27 -7.32 -10.88 -11.53
CA ILE A 27 -6.45 -9.69 -11.52
C ILE A 27 -5.62 -9.64 -12.80
N LEU A 28 -4.97 -10.74 -13.18
CA LEU A 28 -4.07 -10.78 -14.34
C LEU A 28 -4.82 -10.65 -15.68
N ASN A 29 -6.10 -11.03 -15.74
CA ASN A 29 -6.93 -10.83 -16.93
C ASN A 29 -7.54 -9.43 -17.01
N SER A 30 -7.72 -8.75 -15.87
CA SER A 30 -8.41 -7.46 -15.79
C SER A 30 -7.46 -6.25 -15.73
N PHE A 31 -6.34 -6.35 -15.03
CA PHE A 31 -5.38 -5.26 -14.77
C PHE A 31 -4.12 -5.49 -15.59
N THR A 32 -4.23 -5.37 -16.91
CA THR A 32 -3.17 -5.73 -17.86
C THR A 32 -2.02 -4.72 -17.94
N GLU A 33 -2.13 -3.53 -17.35
CA GLU A 33 -1.04 -2.54 -17.31
C GLU A 33 -0.33 -2.48 -15.95
N ILE A 34 -1.09 -2.62 -14.84
CA ILE A 34 -0.55 -2.52 -13.46
C ILE A 34 -1.18 -3.62 -12.60
N PRO A 35 -0.90 -4.90 -12.90
CA PRO A 35 -1.35 -6.00 -12.06
C PRO A 35 -0.68 -5.94 -10.68
N PHE A 36 -1.34 -6.53 -9.70
CA PHE A 36 -0.90 -6.55 -8.31
C PHE A 36 -1.16 -7.92 -7.68
N TRP A 37 -0.33 -8.33 -6.72
CA TRP A 37 -0.60 -9.56 -5.99
C TRP A 37 -1.63 -9.32 -4.86
N PRO A 38 -2.57 -10.26 -4.62
CA PRO A 38 -3.60 -10.08 -3.60
C PRO A 38 -3.17 -10.59 -2.21
N GLN A 39 -3.55 -9.87 -1.15
CA GLN A 39 -3.56 -10.38 0.23
C GLN A 39 -4.91 -11.05 0.54
N LEU A 40 -4.90 -12.20 1.20
CA LEU A 40 -6.10 -13.02 1.41
C LEU A 40 -6.43 -13.23 2.91
N PRO A 41 -6.78 -12.17 3.66
CA PRO A 41 -7.00 -12.25 5.10
C PRO A 41 -8.16 -13.18 5.51
N LYS A 42 -9.10 -13.50 4.60
CA LYS A 42 -10.16 -14.49 4.84
C LYS A 42 -9.70 -15.93 4.61
N ARG A 43 -8.59 -16.16 3.90
CA ARG A 43 -7.98 -17.49 3.76
C ARG A 43 -7.27 -17.91 5.04
N SER A 44 -6.51 -16.99 5.63
CA SER A 44 -5.72 -17.24 6.84
C SER A 44 -5.45 -15.93 7.58
N PHE A 45 -5.45 -16.00 8.92
CA PHE A 45 -5.07 -14.84 9.74
C PHE A 45 -3.62 -14.41 9.51
N PHE A 46 -2.76 -15.35 9.12
CA PHE A 46 -1.38 -15.06 8.75
C PHE A 46 -1.26 -14.15 7.51
N GLU A 47 -2.34 -13.98 6.73
CA GLU A 47 -2.41 -13.01 5.63
C GLU A 47 -3.04 -11.67 6.04
N ASN A 48 -3.40 -11.48 7.32
CA ASN A 48 -3.72 -10.15 7.84
C ASN A 48 -2.49 -9.25 7.67
N MET A 49 -2.68 -7.99 7.31
CA MET A 49 -1.57 -7.08 7.01
C MET A 49 -0.54 -6.96 8.15
N TYR A 50 -0.95 -7.01 9.42
CA TYR A 50 0.00 -6.99 10.54
C TYR A 50 0.65 -8.36 10.78
N ALA A 51 -0.13 -9.44 10.75
CA ALA A 51 0.38 -10.80 10.94
C ALA A 51 1.35 -11.22 9.83
N GLN A 52 1.05 -10.89 8.57
CA GLN A 52 1.83 -11.25 7.40
C GLN A 52 3.23 -10.66 7.45
N TYR A 53 3.32 -9.34 7.62
CA TYR A 53 4.61 -8.65 7.61
C TYR A 53 5.37 -8.76 8.94
N SER A 54 4.78 -9.36 9.97
CA SER A 54 5.48 -9.68 11.22
C SER A 54 6.42 -10.88 11.16
N GLU A 55 6.38 -11.68 10.09
CA GLU A 55 7.27 -12.84 9.96
C GLU A 55 8.75 -12.44 10.00
N GLY A 56 9.48 -12.92 11.00
CA GLY A 56 10.87 -12.54 11.24
C GLY A 56 11.07 -11.35 12.17
N LEU A 57 10.00 -10.78 12.74
CA LEU A 57 10.09 -9.78 13.82
C LEU A 57 10.42 -10.46 15.16
N PRO A 58 11.46 -10.01 15.89
CA PRO A 58 11.80 -10.53 17.21
C PRO A 58 10.63 -10.51 18.19
N GLY A 59 10.46 -11.59 18.94
CA GLY A 59 9.46 -11.69 20.01
C GLY A 59 8.00 -11.70 19.57
N VAL A 60 7.69 -11.70 18.26
CA VAL A 60 6.30 -11.69 17.80
C VAL A 60 5.61 -13.03 18.09
N GLN A 61 4.40 -12.96 18.63
CA GLN A 61 3.51 -14.08 18.85
C GLN A 61 2.22 -13.89 18.05
N ILE A 62 1.76 -14.96 17.41
CA ILE A 62 0.49 -14.98 16.68
C ILE A 62 -0.39 -16.05 17.30
N ASP A 63 -1.53 -15.64 17.83
CA ASP A 63 -2.59 -16.54 18.24
C ASP A 63 -3.61 -16.66 17.10
N ASP A 64 -3.44 -17.68 16.27
CA ASP A 64 -4.34 -17.92 15.14
C ASP A 64 -5.75 -18.32 15.58
N LYS A 65 -5.93 -18.86 16.79
CA LYS A 65 -7.27 -19.21 17.30
C LYS A 65 -8.06 -17.95 17.65
N ASN A 66 -7.43 -17.04 18.39
CA ASN A 66 -8.05 -15.78 18.82
C ASN A 66 -7.89 -14.65 17.80
N LYS A 67 -7.16 -14.87 16.71
CA LYS A 67 -6.90 -13.89 15.64
C LYS A 67 -6.23 -12.64 16.19
N THR A 68 -5.23 -12.82 17.04
CA THR A 68 -4.46 -11.74 17.66
C THR A 68 -2.96 -11.89 17.38
N ILE A 69 -2.28 -10.74 17.42
CA ILE A 69 -0.84 -10.61 17.32
C ILE A 69 -0.37 -9.71 18.46
N TYR A 70 0.71 -10.10 19.12
CA TYR A 70 1.33 -9.32 20.18
C TYR A 70 2.84 -9.58 20.19
N LEU A 71 3.59 -8.73 20.89
CA LEU A 71 5.01 -8.90 21.10
C LEU A 71 5.26 -9.32 22.55
N GLU A 72 5.99 -10.41 22.75
CA GLU A 72 6.31 -10.92 24.09
C GLU A 72 7.56 -10.21 24.62
N ALA A 73 7.39 -8.96 25.06
CA ALA A 73 8.48 -8.07 25.48
C ALA A 73 9.07 -8.45 26.85
N SER A 74 8.37 -9.29 27.62
CA SER A 74 8.87 -9.82 28.90
C SER A 74 10.07 -10.75 28.77
N LYS A 75 10.31 -11.29 27.55
CA LYS A 75 11.51 -12.07 27.23
C LYS A 75 12.68 -11.15 26.88
N ASN A 76 13.90 -11.59 27.19
CA ASN A 76 15.09 -10.91 26.71
C ASN A 76 15.24 -11.12 25.19
N LEU A 77 14.84 -10.10 24.41
CA LEU A 77 14.87 -10.13 22.94
C LEU A 77 16.24 -9.78 22.34
N SER A 78 17.25 -9.47 23.16
CA SER A 78 18.53 -8.92 22.67
C SER A 78 19.18 -9.81 21.60
N SER A 79 19.17 -11.14 21.81
CA SER A 79 19.76 -12.09 20.86
C SER A 79 19.00 -12.19 19.53
N GLU A 80 17.67 -12.08 19.56
CA GLU A 80 16.83 -12.09 18.35
C GLU A 80 16.98 -10.78 17.57
N ILE A 81 17.08 -9.66 18.29
CA ILE A 81 17.33 -8.33 17.74
C ILE A 81 18.72 -8.28 17.09
N GLU A 82 19.76 -8.73 17.78
CA GLU A 82 21.13 -8.81 17.27
C GLU A 82 21.17 -9.63 15.98
N ARG A 83 20.61 -10.85 15.99
CA ARG A 83 20.51 -11.71 14.80
C ARG A 83 19.77 -11.01 13.66
N THR A 84 18.71 -10.27 13.95
CA THR A 84 17.96 -9.52 12.93
C THR A 84 18.83 -8.43 12.30
N TYR A 85 19.61 -7.70 13.09
CA TYR A 85 20.56 -6.71 12.58
C TYR A 85 21.70 -7.34 11.78
N GLU A 86 22.28 -8.45 12.25
CA GLU A 86 23.30 -9.19 11.49
C GLU A 86 22.77 -9.57 10.09
N LYS A 87 21.55 -10.10 10.02
CA LYS A 87 20.90 -10.47 8.75
C LYS A 87 20.57 -9.27 7.87
N TYR A 88 20.14 -8.16 8.47
CA TYR A 88 19.92 -6.91 7.77
C TYR A 88 21.23 -6.38 7.15
N LEU A 89 22.32 -6.32 7.93
CA LEU A 89 23.63 -5.85 7.50
C LEU A 89 24.24 -6.75 6.40
N ALA A 90 24.03 -8.07 6.50
CA ALA A 90 24.43 -9.03 5.48
C ALA A 90 23.59 -8.93 4.20
N GLY A 91 22.46 -8.21 4.22
CA GLY A 91 21.54 -8.13 3.08
C GLY A 91 20.84 -9.45 2.76
N ASP A 92 20.65 -10.32 3.75
CA ASP A 92 20.06 -11.66 3.60
C ASP A 92 18.54 -11.57 3.41
N LEU A 93 18.10 -11.36 2.17
CA LEU A 93 16.68 -11.18 1.85
C LEU A 93 15.83 -12.42 2.09
N GLU A 94 16.41 -13.62 1.99
CA GLU A 94 15.66 -14.86 2.18
C GLU A 94 15.33 -15.09 3.66
N TYR A 95 16.16 -14.61 4.59
CA TYR A 95 15.80 -14.55 6.01
C TYR A 95 14.53 -13.72 6.27
N PHE A 96 14.32 -12.65 5.49
CA PHE A 96 13.16 -11.76 5.63
C PHE A 96 12.01 -12.09 4.67
N ALA A 97 12.13 -13.16 3.87
CA ALA A 97 11.10 -13.55 2.92
C ALA A 97 9.75 -13.74 3.61
N ILE A 98 8.67 -13.51 2.87
CA ILE A 98 7.32 -13.86 3.33
C ILE A 98 7.04 -15.26 2.82
N THR A 99 6.74 -16.19 3.71
CA THR A 99 6.53 -17.60 3.36
C THR A 99 5.23 -17.79 2.59
N LYS A 100 5.10 -18.92 1.89
CA LYS A 100 3.92 -19.24 1.08
C LYS A 100 2.67 -19.37 1.95
N GLU A 101 2.85 -19.83 3.18
CA GLU A 101 1.81 -19.96 4.20
C GLU A 101 1.19 -18.60 4.53
N ARG A 102 2.02 -17.54 4.54
CA ARG A 102 1.61 -16.16 4.86
C ARG A 102 1.30 -15.29 3.64
N ALA A 103 1.65 -15.71 2.43
CA ALA A 103 1.44 -14.91 1.21
C ALA A 103 1.04 -15.78 0.01
N ALA A 104 0.05 -16.66 0.17
CA ALA A 104 -0.35 -17.58 -0.90
C ALA A 104 -0.72 -16.84 -2.20
N GLY A 105 -1.34 -15.66 -2.09
CA GLY A 105 -1.63 -14.79 -3.23
C GLY A 105 -0.38 -14.29 -3.96
N PHE A 106 0.71 -13.97 -3.26
CA PHE A 106 1.99 -13.55 -3.88
C PHE A 106 2.61 -14.67 -4.73
N TYR A 107 2.69 -15.88 -4.16
CA TYR A 107 3.31 -17.02 -4.84
C TYR A 107 2.48 -17.49 -6.03
N GLU A 108 1.14 -17.48 -5.91
CA GLU A 108 0.28 -17.84 -7.04
C GLU A 108 0.30 -16.76 -8.14
N PHE A 109 0.29 -15.47 -7.75
CA PHE A 109 0.39 -14.36 -8.68
C PHE A 109 1.68 -14.40 -9.50
N THR A 110 2.82 -14.55 -8.84
CA THR A 110 4.14 -14.61 -9.51
C THR A 110 4.24 -15.81 -10.45
N ARG A 111 3.83 -17.00 -9.99
CA ARG A 111 3.77 -18.23 -10.81
C ARG A 111 2.92 -18.05 -12.07
N GLN A 112 1.74 -17.45 -11.95
CA GLN A 112 0.87 -17.21 -13.10
C GLN A 112 1.42 -16.14 -14.04
N LEU A 113 2.04 -15.09 -13.50
CA LEU A 113 2.58 -13.99 -14.29
C LEU A 113 3.82 -14.42 -15.09
N GLU A 114 4.70 -15.24 -14.52
CA GLU A 114 5.84 -15.87 -15.22
C GLU A 114 5.41 -16.69 -16.44
N ALA A 115 4.21 -17.29 -16.38
CA ALA A 115 3.65 -18.08 -17.48
C ALA A 115 2.96 -17.24 -18.56
N ARG A 116 2.90 -15.91 -18.42
CA ARG A 116 2.20 -14.99 -19.32
C ARG A 116 3.19 -14.13 -20.10
N LYS A 117 2.75 -13.62 -21.24
CA LYS A 117 3.46 -12.53 -21.92
C LYS A 117 3.32 -11.25 -21.11
N THR A 118 4.39 -10.49 -21.02
CA THR A 118 4.44 -9.19 -20.31
C THR A 118 4.16 -8.01 -21.25
N ASP A 119 3.73 -8.26 -22.48
CA ASP A 119 3.34 -7.25 -23.45
C ASP A 119 2.18 -6.41 -22.87
N GLY A 120 2.35 -5.09 -22.82
CA GLY A 120 1.36 -4.16 -22.27
C GLY A 120 1.50 -3.84 -20.78
N LEU A 121 2.33 -4.59 -20.03
CA LEU A 121 2.67 -4.21 -18.65
C LEU A 121 3.39 -2.86 -18.63
N LYS A 122 2.96 -2.00 -17.70
CA LYS A 122 3.67 -0.76 -17.36
C LYS A 122 4.44 -0.91 -16.05
N PHE A 123 3.85 -1.61 -15.08
CA PHE A 123 4.42 -1.87 -13.75
C PHE A 123 3.84 -3.16 -13.17
N ILE A 124 4.55 -3.82 -12.26
CA ILE A 124 3.94 -4.77 -11.33
C ILE A 124 3.88 -4.11 -9.95
N LYS A 125 2.74 -4.22 -9.26
CA LYS A 125 2.55 -3.60 -7.97
C LYS A 125 2.57 -4.62 -6.82
N GLY A 126 3.42 -4.36 -5.83
CA GLY A 126 3.40 -4.98 -4.52
C GLY A 126 3.00 -3.97 -3.44
N HIS A 127 3.05 -4.41 -2.19
CA HIS A 127 2.69 -3.59 -1.04
C HIS A 127 3.30 -4.12 0.24
N VAL A 128 3.34 -3.28 1.26
CA VAL A 128 3.78 -3.60 2.61
C VAL A 128 3.03 -2.72 3.60
N THR A 129 2.75 -3.18 4.80
CA THR A 129 2.28 -2.29 5.86
C THR A 129 3.39 -1.32 6.27
N GLY A 130 3.04 -0.05 6.46
CA GLY A 130 3.97 0.97 6.89
C GLY A 130 4.34 0.89 8.39
N PRO A 131 5.51 1.43 8.77
CA PRO A 131 6.07 1.27 10.10
C PRO A 131 5.22 1.90 11.21
N VAL A 132 4.46 2.96 10.92
CA VAL A 132 3.65 3.64 11.93
C VAL A 132 2.45 2.79 12.30
N SER A 133 1.65 2.40 11.31
CA SER A 133 0.48 1.55 11.52
C SER A 133 0.87 0.19 12.07
N PHE A 134 1.96 -0.39 11.56
CA PHE A 134 2.46 -1.67 12.05
C PHE A 134 2.87 -1.59 13.53
N GLY A 135 3.66 -0.59 13.91
CA GLY A 135 4.13 -0.42 15.29
C GLY A 135 3.02 -0.01 16.25
N LEU A 136 1.97 0.66 15.77
CA LEU A 136 0.81 1.03 16.58
C LEU A 136 -0.18 -0.12 16.77
N ALA A 137 -0.29 -1.02 15.80
CA ALA A 137 -1.25 -2.13 15.83
C ALA A 137 -0.78 -3.31 16.70
N ILE A 138 0.54 -3.54 16.78
CA ILE A 138 1.12 -4.59 17.62
C ILE A 138 1.42 -4.00 19.00
N THR A 139 0.93 -4.66 20.04
CA THR A 139 1.19 -4.27 21.43
C THR A 139 2.01 -5.32 22.17
N ASP A 140 2.66 -4.90 23.25
CA ASP A 140 3.24 -5.80 24.25
C ASP A 140 2.18 -6.37 25.21
N GLU A 141 2.61 -7.16 26.21
CA GLU A 141 1.74 -7.76 27.22
C GLU A 141 1.03 -6.72 28.11
N SER A 142 1.57 -5.51 28.18
CA SER A 142 0.99 -4.36 28.91
C SER A 142 0.01 -3.56 28.04
N LYS A 143 -0.27 -4.01 26.81
CA LYS A 143 -1.08 -3.32 25.79
C LYS A 143 -0.48 -1.99 25.32
N GLN A 144 0.82 -1.78 25.55
CA GLN A 144 1.52 -0.63 25.00
C GLN A 144 1.92 -0.93 23.56
N ALA A 145 1.64 -0.01 22.63
CA ALA A 145 2.05 -0.18 21.24
C ALA A 145 3.58 -0.20 21.11
N ILE A 146 4.10 -1.14 20.31
CA ILE A 146 5.55 -1.33 20.17
C ILE A 146 6.24 -0.13 19.51
N PHE A 147 5.49 0.73 18.80
CA PHE A 147 6.01 1.97 18.20
C PHE A 147 6.69 2.89 19.23
N TYR A 148 6.25 2.85 20.49
CA TYR A 148 6.78 3.70 21.56
C TYR A 148 8.07 3.16 22.18
N ASN A 149 8.48 1.94 21.82
CA ASN A 149 9.79 1.40 22.18
C ASN A 149 10.77 1.67 21.03
N GLN A 150 11.77 2.51 21.28
CA GLN A 150 12.71 2.97 20.25
C GLN A 150 13.50 1.83 19.58
N GLU A 151 13.89 0.80 20.33
CA GLU A 151 14.64 -0.33 19.80
C GLU A 151 13.75 -1.19 18.90
N LEU A 152 12.54 -1.54 19.36
CA LEU A 152 11.57 -2.30 18.57
C LEU A 152 11.13 -1.53 17.32
N GLN A 153 10.96 -0.21 17.42
CA GLN A 153 10.64 0.66 16.30
C GLN A 153 11.74 0.67 15.23
N GLU A 154 13.01 0.63 15.62
CA GLU A 154 14.11 0.55 14.65
C GLU A 154 14.14 -0.83 13.99
N VAL A 155 14.05 -1.90 14.78
CA VAL A 155 14.08 -3.28 14.28
C VAL A 155 12.91 -3.56 13.33
N LEU A 156 11.68 -3.18 13.69
CA LEU A 156 10.51 -3.38 12.82
C LEU A 156 10.70 -2.63 11.49
N THR A 157 11.30 -1.43 11.51
CA THR A 157 11.54 -0.66 10.30
C THR A 157 12.52 -1.41 9.39
N LYS A 158 13.56 -2.05 9.95
CA LYS A 158 14.50 -2.87 9.17
C LYS A 158 13.88 -4.15 8.63
N VAL A 159 13.01 -4.83 9.38
CA VAL A 159 12.26 -5.99 8.90
C VAL A 159 11.39 -5.61 7.69
N LEU A 160 10.61 -4.53 7.79
CA LEU A 160 9.75 -4.06 6.70
C LEU A 160 10.57 -3.62 5.48
N ALA A 161 11.69 -2.92 5.69
CA ALA A 161 12.64 -2.56 4.64
C ALA A 161 13.16 -3.79 3.88
N MET A 162 13.54 -4.85 4.58
CA MET A 162 14.03 -6.07 3.92
C MET A 162 12.92 -6.82 3.18
N LYS A 163 11.68 -6.80 3.70
CA LYS A 163 10.50 -7.34 2.98
C LYS A 163 10.19 -6.57 1.71
N ILE A 164 10.34 -5.24 1.71
CA ILE A 164 10.25 -4.43 0.50
C ILE A 164 11.29 -4.90 -0.52
N ARG A 165 12.56 -4.98 -0.11
CA ARG A 165 13.65 -5.35 -1.03
C ARG A 165 13.45 -6.74 -1.60
N TRP A 166 13.03 -7.70 -0.76
CA TRP A 166 12.67 -9.04 -1.19
C TRP A 166 11.56 -9.03 -2.23
N GLN A 167 10.44 -8.33 -1.98
CA GLN A 167 9.35 -8.21 -2.95
C GLN A 167 9.83 -7.57 -4.26
N VAL A 168 10.56 -6.46 -4.21
CA VAL A 168 11.05 -5.78 -5.41
C VAL A 168 11.91 -6.72 -6.24
N ARG A 169 12.85 -7.46 -5.65
CA ARG A 169 13.70 -8.39 -6.40
C ARG A 169 12.92 -9.55 -7.02
N LYS A 170 12.00 -10.17 -6.27
CA LYS A 170 11.17 -11.26 -6.79
C LYS A 170 10.31 -10.77 -7.97
N LEU A 171 9.66 -9.61 -7.84
CA LEU A 171 8.83 -9.05 -8.92
C LEU A 171 9.68 -8.58 -10.12
N LYS A 172 10.87 -8.01 -9.87
CA LYS A 172 11.81 -7.61 -10.93
C LYS A 172 12.41 -8.75 -11.73
N SER A 173 12.42 -9.96 -11.17
CA SER A 173 12.79 -11.16 -11.94
C SER A 173 11.79 -11.47 -13.06
N ILE A 174 10.57 -10.93 -12.98
CA ILE A 174 9.49 -11.11 -13.95
C ILE A 174 9.34 -9.88 -14.85
N PHE A 175 9.38 -8.66 -14.28
CA PHE A 175 9.26 -7.40 -15.03
C PHE A 175 10.02 -6.25 -14.36
N ASP A 176 10.74 -5.46 -15.17
CA ASP A 176 11.74 -4.49 -14.72
C ASP A 176 11.19 -3.35 -13.84
N LYS A 177 9.92 -2.96 -14.03
CA LYS A 177 9.28 -1.84 -13.33
C LYS A 177 8.34 -2.34 -12.24
N VAL A 178 8.69 -2.02 -11.00
CA VAL A 178 7.92 -2.40 -9.80
C VAL A 178 7.48 -1.17 -9.04
N ILE A 179 6.27 -1.22 -8.51
CA ILE A 179 5.72 -0.25 -7.54
C ILE A 179 5.53 -0.99 -6.22
N ILE A 180 5.91 -0.38 -5.09
CA ILE A 180 5.55 -0.88 -3.75
C ILE A 180 4.74 0.18 -3.04
N PHE A 181 3.51 -0.15 -2.67
CA PHE A 181 2.68 0.70 -1.81
C PHE A 181 2.98 0.43 -0.34
N ILE A 182 3.20 1.49 0.43
CA ILE A 182 3.34 1.46 1.88
C ILE A 182 1.96 1.82 2.46
N ASP A 183 1.30 0.86 3.07
CA ASP A 183 -0.07 1.01 3.58
C ASP A 183 -0.03 1.53 5.03
N GLU A 184 -0.49 2.78 5.23
CA GLU A 184 -0.45 3.49 6.51
C GLU A 184 -1.86 3.93 6.96
N PRO A 185 -2.77 3.00 7.32
CA PRO A 185 -4.12 3.34 7.76
C PRO A 185 -4.16 4.21 9.04
N TYR A 186 -3.19 4.10 9.95
CA TYR A 186 -3.20 4.84 11.23
C TYR A 186 -2.57 6.24 11.14
N MET A 187 -2.08 6.66 9.98
CA MET A 187 -1.62 8.04 9.79
C MET A 187 -2.72 9.08 9.98
N VAL A 188 -3.99 8.70 9.82
CA VAL A 188 -5.15 9.56 10.12
C VAL A 188 -5.24 9.95 11.60
N SER A 189 -4.58 9.19 12.48
CA SER A 189 -4.60 9.40 13.93
C SER A 189 -3.42 10.25 14.42
N ILE A 190 -2.42 10.52 13.57
CA ILE A 190 -1.29 11.39 13.93
C ILE A 190 -1.80 12.81 14.18
N GLY A 191 -1.38 13.41 15.30
CA GLY A 191 -1.85 14.73 15.73
C GLY A 191 -3.18 14.72 16.49
N SER A 192 -3.81 13.55 16.67
CA SER A 192 -4.93 13.38 17.60
C SER A 192 -4.46 13.35 19.06
N SER A 193 -5.38 13.55 20.00
CA SER A 193 -5.11 13.42 21.44
C SER A 193 -4.79 11.97 21.87
N TYR A 194 -5.11 10.98 21.03
CA TYR A 194 -4.96 9.56 21.34
C TYR A 194 -3.60 8.98 20.93
N VAL A 195 -2.89 9.63 20.02
CA VAL A 195 -1.61 9.15 19.48
C VAL A 195 -0.53 10.20 19.67
N ASN A 196 0.43 9.92 20.56
CA ASN A 196 1.54 10.82 20.86
C ASN A 196 2.75 10.53 19.95
N ILE A 197 2.56 10.65 18.64
CA ILE A 197 3.63 10.51 17.64
C ILE A 197 3.85 11.85 16.96
N LYS A 198 5.10 12.31 16.90
CA LYS A 198 5.45 13.52 16.16
C LYS A 198 5.37 13.25 14.65
N PRO A 199 4.74 14.12 13.84
CA PRO A 199 4.66 13.95 12.39
C PRO A 199 6.01 13.69 11.72
N ASP A 200 7.06 14.41 12.13
CA ASP A 200 8.41 14.25 11.58
C ASP A 200 9.01 12.86 11.85
N GLU A 201 8.69 12.25 13.00
CA GLU A 201 9.15 10.92 13.35
C GLU A 201 8.47 9.86 12.45
N ALA A 202 7.15 9.97 12.28
CA ALA A 202 6.41 9.12 11.35
C ALA A 202 6.96 9.23 9.92
N MET A 203 7.18 10.45 9.43
CA MET A 203 7.72 10.68 8.10
C MET A 203 9.15 10.17 7.94
N LYS A 204 9.98 10.29 8.98
CA LYS A 204 11.33 9.71 8.97
C LYS A 204 11.29 8.21 8.71
N ARG A 205 10.43 7.48 9.44
CA ARG A 205 10.32 6.01 9.30
C ARG A 205 9.76 5.59 7.95
N ILE A 206 8.72 6.28 7.46
CA ILE A 206 8.20 6.04 6.11
C ILE A 206 9.27 6.33 5.06
N GLY A 207 10.03 7.42 5.23
CA GLY A 207 11.14 7.79 4.36
C GLY A 207 12.26 6.75 4.29
N GLU A 208 12.52 6.02 5.38
CA GLU A 208 13.45 4.88 5.36
C GLU A 208 12.96 3.77 4.42
N LEU A 209 11.67 3.43 4.47
CA LEU A 209 11.11 2.42 3.57
C LEU A 209 11.11 2.89 2.10
N VAL A 210 10.78 4.16 1.86
CA VAL A 210 10.83 4.78 0.51
C VAL A 210 12.23 4.65 -0.08
N LYS A 211 13.28 4.95 0.70
CA LYS A 211 14.68 4.82 0.26
C LYS A 211 15.04 3.40 -0.17
N GLU A 212 14.53 2.39 0.53
CA GLU A 212 14.81 0.99 0.19
C GLU A 212 14.06 0.54 -1.08
N VAL A 213 12.85 1.05 -1.33
CA VAL A 213 12.17 0.87 -2.63
C VAL A 213 13.02 1.47 -3.75
N HIS A 214 13.48 2.72 -3.59
CA HIS A 214 14.29 3.42 -4.60
C HIS A 214 15.65 2.75 -4.83
N LYS A 215 16.29 2.25 -3.78
CA LYS A 215 17.58 1.54 -3.85
C LYS A 215 17.49 0.28 -4.71
N GLU A 216 16.37 -0.44 -4.66
CA GLU A 216 16.12 -1.58 -5.54
C GLU A 216 15.53 -1.15 -6.90
N GLY A 217 15.44 0.16 -7.17
CA GLY A 217 14.98 0.77 -8.41
C GLY A 217 13.47 0.65 -8.65
N GLY A 218 12.67 0.51 -7.59
CA GLY A 218 11.21 0.55 -7.65
C GLY A 218 10.66 1.96 -7.47
N LEU A 219 9.33 2.11 -7.60
CA LEU A 219 8.59 3.32 -7.22
C LEU A 219 7.90 3.13 -5.88
N ALA A 220 8.03 4.10 -4.98
CA ALA A 220 7.40 4.08 -3.68
C ALA A 220 6.04 4.79 -3.73
N GLY A 221 4.97 4.04 -3.50
CA GLY A 221 3.65 4.61 -3.25
C GLY A 221 3.33 4.60 -1.75
N ILE A 222 2.44 5.49 -1.32
CA ILE A 222 1.81 5.41 -0.01
C ILE A 222 0.30 5.33 -0.16
N HIS A 223 -0.34 4.52 0.67
CA HIS A 223 -1.78 4.46 0.75
C HIS A 223 -2.27 4.79 2.17
N CYS A 224 -3.25 5.69 2.26
CA CYS A 224 -3.93 6.01 3.51
C CYS A 224 -5.45 6.16 3.24
N CYS A 225 -6.28 5.39 3.95
CA CYS A 225 -7.74 5.34 3.71
C CYS A 225 -8.53 6.54 4.28
N GLY A 226 -7.88 7.56 4.87
CA GLY A 226 -8.61 8.70 5.44
C GLY A 226 -7.84 10.01 5.37
N ASN A 227 -8.43 11.06 5.96
CA ASN A 227 -7.85 12.40 5.93
C ASN A 227 -6.62 12.49 6.84
N THR A 228 -5.48 12.84 6.27
CA THR A 228 -4.22 13.11 6.96
C THR A 228 -3.63 14.42 6.44
N ASP A 229 -2.51 14.89 7.00
CA ASP A 229 -1.82 16.08 6.47
C ASP A 229 -1.13 15.74 5.14
N TRP A 230 -1.87 15.89 4.04
CA TRP A 230 -1.37 15.64 2.68
C TRP A 230 -0.22 16.58 2.31
N GLY A 231 -0.19 17.79 2.86
CA GLY A 231 0.90 18.74 2.63
C GLY A 231 2.24 18.16 3.06
N LEU A 232 2.28 17.45 4.19
CA LEU A 232 3.47 16.77 4.67
C LEU A 232 3.94 15.67 3.70
N LEU A 233 3.02 14.81 3.25
CA LEU A 233 3.33 13.71 2.33
C LEU A 233 3.77 14.19 0.95
N LEU A 234 3.15 15.25 0.43
CA LEU A 234 3.49 15.86 -0.87
C LEU A 234 4.92 16.42 -0.90
N ARG A 235 5.53 16.70 0.26
CA ARG A 235 6.90 17.17 0.39
C ARG A 235 7.94 16.05 0.60
N THR A 236 7.51 14.79 0.70
CA THR A 236 8.41 13.64 0.87
C THR A 236 8.94 13.10 -0.46
N ASP A 237 9.85 12.14 -0.40
CA ASP A 237 10.37 11.42 -1.58
C ASP A 237 9.41 10.37 -2.17
N ILE A 238 8.20 10.22 -1.62
CA ILE A 238 7.16 9.33 -2.15
C ILE A 238 6.86 9.68 -3.62
N ASP A 239 6.72 8.66 -4.48
CA ASP A 239 6.44 8.81 -5.91
C ASP A 239 4.95 8.83 -6.23
N ILE A 240 4.14 8.10 -5.43
CA ILE A 240 2.70 7.93 -5.67
C ILE A 240 1.93 8.13 -4.37
N ILE A 241 1.01 9.08 -4.32
CA ILE A 241 0.08 9.23 -3.17
C ILE A 241 -1.26 8.62 -3.55
N ASN A 242 -1.71 7.63 -2.78
CA ASN A 242 -3.02 7.00 -2.93
C ASN A 242 -3.89 7.30 -1.72
N PHE A 243 -5.03 7.95 -1.96
CA PHE A 243 -5.95 8.32 -0.90
C PHE A 243 -7.40 8.09 -1.31
N ASP A 244 -8.28 8.08 -0.31
CA ASP A 244 -9.73 8.01 -0.50
C ASP A 244 -10.25 9.35 -1.08
N ALA A 245 -10.16 9.45 -2.40
CA ALA A 245 -10.69 10.58 -3.16
C ALA A 245 -12.23 10.60 -3.13
N TYR A 246 -12.88 9.44 -2.99
CA TYR A 246 -14.33 9.38 -2.93
C TYR A 246 -14.88 10.23 -1.78
N ASN A 247 -14.30 10.11 -0.58
CA ASN A 247 -14.72 10.88 0.60
C ASN A 247 -13.93 12.18 0.80
N PHE A 248 -12.66 12.24 0.37
CA PHE A 248 -11.75 13.31 0.79
C PHE A 248 -11.07 14.06 -0.37
N ILE A 249 -11.61 14.07 -1.60
CA ILE A 249 -11.01 14.82 -2.72
C ILE A 249 -10.78 16.32 -2.41
N GLU A 250 -11.61 16.92 -1.56
CA GLU A 250 -11.45 18.32 -1.17
C GLU A 250 -10.21 18.56 -0.30
N SER A 251 -9.76 17.55 0.47
CA SER A 251 -8.63 17.67 1.39
C SER A 251 -7.31 17.95 0.67
N ILE A 252 -7.03 17.27 -0.44
CA ILE A 252 -5.82 17.54 -1.24
C ILE A 252 -5.87 18.92 -1.91
N SER A 253 -7.08 19.45 -2.15
CA SER A 253 -7.25 20.79 -2.74
C SER A 253 -6.81 21.92 -1.80
N LEU A 254 -6.58 21.63 -0.51
CA LEU A 254 -6.06 22.59 0.45
C LEU A 254 -4.57 22.89 0.24
N TYR A 255 -3.86 22.06 -0.54
CA TYR A 255 -2.41 22.13 -0.76
C TYR A 255 -2.05 22.27 -2.26
N PRO A 256 -2.57 23.28 -2.98
CA PRO A 256 -2.40 23.38 -4.42
C PRO A 256 -0.95 23.64 -4.85
N GLU A 257 -0.16 24.36 -4.05
CA GLU A 257 1.26 24.63 -4.36
C GLU A 257 2.10 23.36 -4.22
N GLU A 258 1.95 22.63 -3.12
CA GLU A 258 2.63 21.35 -2.90
C GLU A 258 2.23 20.33 -3.97
N LEU A 259 0.95 20.25 -4.33
CA LEU A 259 0.49 19.36 -5.39
C LEU A 259 1.10 19.71 -6.75
N LYS A 260 1.18 21.00 -7.11
CA LYS A 260 1.85 21.43 -8.35
C LYS A 260 3.32 21.02 -8.37
N GLN A 261 4.04 21.24 -7.27
CA GLN A 261 5.45 20.86 -7.15
C GLN A 261 5.62 19.34 -7.26
N PHE A 262 4.76 18.57 -6.57
CA PHE A 262 4.76 17.12 -6.62
C PHE A 262 4.57 16.59 -8.05
N LEU A 263 3.58 17.12 -8.78
CA LEU A 263 3.32 16.72 -10.17
C LEU A 263 4.45 17.17 -11.13
N ALA A 264 5.05 18.34 -10.90
CA ALA A 264 6.18 18.84 -11.69
C ALA A 264 7.42 17.94 -11.57
N LEU A 265 7.57 17.22 -10.45
CA LEU A 265 8.62 16.22 -10.22
C LEU A 265 8.28 14.85 -10.86
N ASN A 266 7.29 14.76 -11.75
CA ASN A 266 6.78 13.52 -12.35
C ASN A 266 6.29 12.48 -11.33
N LYS A 267 5.80 12.94 -10.19
CA LYS A 267 5.12 12.09 -9.19
C LYS A 267 3.64 12.03 -9.51
N SER A 268 2.91 11.11 -8.88
CA SER A 268 1.55 10.75 -9.31
C SER A 268 0.56 10.58 -8.18
N ILE A 269 -0.72 10.78 -8.50
CA ILE A 269 -1.82 10.60 -7.56
C ILE A 269 -2.64 9.39 -8.00
N ALA A 270 -2.88 8.46 -7.09
CA ALA A 270 -3.84 7.39 -7.27
C ALA A 270 -5.16 7.79 -6.61
N TRP A 271 -6.17 8.08 -7.44
CA TRP A 271 -7.47 8.54 -6.98
C TRP A 271 -8.32 7.36 -6.57
N GLY A 272 -8.44 7.14 -5.26
CA GLY A 272 -9.32 6.14 -4.66
C GLY A 272 -10.78 6.55 -4.76
N ILE A 273 -11.34 6.49 -5.97
CA ILE A 273 -12.66 7.05 -6.30
C ILE A 273 -13.79 6.01 -6.21
N VAL A 274 -13.48 4.72 -6.34
CA VAL A 274 -14.51 3.67 -6.24
C VAL A 274 -14.69 3.29 -4.76
N PRO A 275 -15.86 3.53 -4.14
CA PRO A 275 -16.04 3.30 -2.72
C PRO A 275 -16.01 1.80 -2.39
N THR A 276 -15.37 1.46 -1.27
CA THR A 276 -15.34 0.09 -0.73
C THR A 276 -16.25 -0.11 0.47
N SER A 277 -17.16 0.83 0.77
CA SER A 277 -18.21 0.63 1.77
C SER A 277 -19.34 -0.22 1.19
N SER A 278 -19.95 -1.07 2.02
CA SER A 278 -21.05 -1.96 1.60
C SER A 278 -22.28 -1.20 1.10
N ASP A 279 -22.48 0.02 1.60
CA ASP A 279 -23.74 0.74 1.44
C ASP A 279 -23.71 1.76 0.29
N ALA A 280 -22.53 1.99 -0.31
CA ALA A 280 -22.41 2.90 -1.44
C ALA A 280 -23.07 2.32 -2.70
N LYS A 281 -24.09 3.01 -3.20
CA LYS A 281 -24.76 2.74 -4.48
C LYS A 281 -24.33 3.80 -5.49
N GLU A 282 -23.15 3.59 -6.06
CA GLU A 282 -22.54 4.49 -7.03
C GLU A 282 -22.43 3.77 -8.38
N ASP A 283 -22.59 4.52 -9.47
CA ASP A 283 -22.36 4.01 -10.81
C ASP A 283 -21.19 4.73 -11.48
N ALA A 284 -20.83 4.28 -12.69
CA ALA A 284 -19.68 4.85 -13.38
C ALA A 284 -19.88 6.32 -13.78
N GLY A 285 -21.11 6.78 -13.98
CA GLY A 285 -21.41 8.17 -14.31
C GLY A 285 -21.26 9.08 -13.09
N SER A 286 -21.87 8.71 -11.97
CA SER A 286 -21.82 9.51 -10.73
C SER A 286 -20.40 9.66 -10.19
N LEU A 287 -19.59 8.59 -10.24
CA LEU A 287 -18.19 8.64 -9.81
C LEU A 287 -17.31 9.50 -10.73
N LEU A 288 -17.55 9.47 -12.04
CA LEU A 288 -16.86 10.36 -12.97
C LEU A 288 -17.21 11.81 -12.71
N GLU A 289 -18.50 12.13 -12.54
CA GLU A 289 -18.93 13.49 -12.23
C GLU A 289 -18.29 14.00 -10.93
N ARG A 290 -18.21 13.15 -9.91
CA ARG A 290 -17.53 13.47 -8.65
C ARG A 290 -16.04 13.77 -8.87
N LEU A 291 -15.33 12.91 -9.60
CA LEU A 291 -13.91 13.09 -9.87
C LEU A 291 -13.65 14.36 -10.69
N GLU A 292 -14.48 14.61 -11.70
CA GLU A 292 -14.42 15.78 -12.57
C GLU A 292 -14.63 17.09 -11.81
N LYS A 293 -15.63 17.14 -10.92
CA LYS A 293 -15.82 18.27 -10.01
C LYS A 293 -14.57 18.54 -9.15
N GLY A 294 -13.93 17.48 -8.65
CA GLY A 294 -12.68 17.60 -7.91
C GLY A 294 -11.53 18.15 -8.75
N PHE A 295 -11.39 17.68 -9.99
CA PHE A 295 -10.39 18.21 -10.92
C PHE A 295 -10.64 19.67 -11.29
N ASP A 296 -11.90 20.09 -11.44
CA ASP A 296 -12.25 21.48 -11.68
C ASP A 296 -11.89 22.38 -10.49
N VAL A 297 -12.09 21.91 -9.26
CA VAL A 297 -11.66 22.63 -8.05
C VAL A 297 -10.14 22.80 -8.03
N LEU A 298 -9.38 21.75 -8.34
CA LEU A 298 -7.92 21.81 -8.42
C LEU A 298 -7.43 22.72 -9.56
N ALA A 299 -8.09 22.68 -10.71
CA ALA A 299 -7.78 23.52 -11.86
C ALA A 299 -8.02 25.01 -11.55
N LYS A 300 -9.12 25.35 -10.86
CA LYS A 300 -9.39 26.72 -10.38
C LYS A 300 -8.32 27.22 -9.40
N LYS A 301 -7.67 26.31 -8.69
CA LYS A 301 -6.52 26.59 -7.79
C LYS A 301 -5.16 26.54 -8.50
N GLY A 302 -5.15 26.46 -9.84
CA GLY A 302 -3.95 26.57 -10.66
C GLY A 302 -3.24 25.24 -10.98
N VAL A 303 -3.78 24.09 -10.57
CA VAL A 303 -3.21 22.77 -10.94
C VAL A 303 -3.59 22.48 -12.39
N ALA A 304 -2.60 22.42 -13.28
CA ALA A 304 -2.89 22.23 -14.70
C ALA A 304 -3.52 20.85 -14.97
N ARG A 305 -4.67 20.86 -15.65
CA ARG A 305 -5.42 19.63 -15.95
C ARG A 305 -4.59 18.59 -16.69
N LYS A 306 -3.72 19.00 -17.62
CA LYS A 306 -2.79 18.11 -18.33
C LYS A 306 -1.88 17.31 -17.38
N ASP A 307 -1.48 17.89 -16.26
CA ASP A 307 -0.60 17.24 -15.28
C ASP A 307 -1.40 16.25 -14.44
N LEU A 308 -2.65 16.59 -14.09
CA LEU A 308 -3.59 15.62 -13.50
C LEU A 308 -3.76 14.43 -14.45
N LEU A 309 -4.06 14.64 -15.73
CA LEU A 309 -4.30 13.54 -16.69
C LEU A 309 -3.09 12.59 -16.79
N ARG A 310 -1.88 13.14 -16.95
CA ARG A 310 -0.64 12.36 -17.17
C ARG A 310 -0.23 11.55 -15.94
N SER A 311 -0.39 12.15 -14.76
CA SER A 311 0.17 11.66 -13.50
C SER A 311 -0.88 11.06 -12.57
N SER A 312 -1.92 10.42 -13.13
CA SER A 312 -3.00 9.84 -12.34
C SER A 312 -3.13 8.33 -12.51
N LEU A 313 -3.50 7.65 -11.44
CA LEU A 313 -3.99 6.26 -11.42
C LEU A 313 -5.42 6.25 -10.87
N ILE A 314 -6.17 5.21 -11.18
CA ILE A 314 -7.51 4.98 -10.61
C ILE A 314 -7.47 3.74 -9.72
N THR A 315 -8.00 3.87 -8.51
CA THR A 315 -8.10 2.77 -7.54
C THR A 315 -9.47 2.77 -6.86
N PRO A 316 -9.84 1.68 -6.17
CA PRO A 316 -10.79 1.74 -5.09
C PRO A 316 -10.29 2.65 -3.95
N SER A 317 -11.20 3.07 -3.07
CA SER A 317 -10.88 3.95 -1.94
C SER A 317 -10.08 3.27 -0.83
N CYS A 318 -10.24 1.97 -0.65
CA CYS A 318 -9.48 1.15 0.33
C CYS A 318 -9.43 -0.33 -0.14
N GLY A 319 -8.93 -1.24 0.69
CA GLY A 319 -8.92 -2.68 0.39
C GLY A 319 -10.30 -3.35 0.45
N CYS A 320 -10.46 -4.51 -0.18
CA CYS A 320 -11.72 -5.25 -0.25
C CYS A 320 -11.79 -6.45 0.73
N GLY A 321 -10.76 -6.67 1.55
CA GLY A 321 -10.58 -7.89 2.34
C GLY A 321 -11.74 -8.27 3.28
N THR A 322 -12.53 -7.30 3.75
CA THR A 322 -13.66 -7.52 4.68
C THR A 322 -14.99 -7.79 3.96
N LEU A 323 -15.09 -7.48 2.66
CA LEU A 323 -16.33 -7.52 1.88
C LEU A 323 -16.74 -8.94 1.46
N SER A 324 -17.88 -9.09 0.81
CA SER A 324 -18.21 -10.32 0.08
C SER A 324 -17.39 -10.42 -1.21
N ILE A 325 -17.21 -11.64 -1.73
CA ILE A 325 -16.56 -11.87 -3.02
C ILE A 325 -17.28 -11.04 -4.11
N ASP A 326 -18.59 -11.20 -4.25
CA ASP A 326 -19.40 -10.49 -5.25
C ASP A 326 -19.21 -8.97 -5.19
N LYS A 327 -19.21 -8.39 -3.99
CA LYS A 327 -19.01 -6.94 -3.85
C LYS A 327 -17.60 -6.52 -4.23
N SER A 328 -16.58 -7.30 -3.85
CA SER A 328 -15.21 -7.03 -4.25
C SER A 328 -15.03 -7.09 -5.77
N GLU A 329 -15.72 -8.01 -6.44
CA GLU A 329 -15.67 -8.15 -7.90
C GLU A 329 -16.41 -7.02 -8.63
N GLU A 330 -17.53 -6.55 -8.07
CA GLU A 330 -18.24 -5.35 -8.55
C GLU A 330 -17.33 -4.12 -8.50
N ILE A 331 -16.61 -3.93 -7.40
CA ILE A 331 -15.65 -2.83 -7.20
C ILE A 331 -14.51 -2.91 -8.23
N LEU A 332 -13.96 -4.10 -8.50
CA LEU A 332 -12.94 -4.30 -9.55
C LEU A 332 -13.48 -3.87 -10.92
N SER A 333 -14.66 -4.36 -11.29
CA SER A 333 -15.31 -4.04 -12.56
C SER A 333 -15.56 -2.55 -12.72
N LEU A 334 -16.06 -1.90 -11.66
CA LEU A 334 -16.33 -0.47 -11.66
C LEU A 334 -15.03 0.35 -11.77
N THR A 335 -13.95 -0.06 -11.09
CA THR A 335 -12.63 0.58 -11.18
C THR A 335 -12.10 0.59 -12.62
N LEU A 336 -12.19 -0.57 -13.29
CA LEU A 336 -11.79 -0.69 -14.70
C LEU A 336 -12.64 0.20 -15.60
N LYS A 337 -13.97 0.21 -15.40
CA LYS A 337 -14.91 1.01 -16.19
C LYS A 337 -14.67 2.52 -16.05
N ILE A 338 -14.36 3.01 -14.85
CA ILE A 338 -13.98 4.42 -14.63
C ILE A 338 -12.70 4.73 -15.40
N SER A 339 -11.69 3.89 -15.23
CA SER A 339 -10.39 4.05 -15.87
C SER A 339 -10.45 3.98 -17.40
N GLU A 340 -11.32 3.15 -17.97
CA GLU A 340 -11.58 3.08 -19.41
C GLU A 340 -12.23 4.37 -19.92
N ARG A 341 -13.24 4.88 -19.21
CA ARG A 341 -13.95 6.11 -19.60
C ARG A 341 -13.07 7.37 -19.54
N LEU A 342 -12.13 7.44 -18.59
CA LEU A 342 -11.18 8.56 -18.48
C LEU A 342 -10.07 8.56 -19.54
N ARG A 343 -9.90 7.43 -20.24
CA ARG A 343 -8.85 7.23 -21.24
C ARG A 343 -9.34 7.31 -22.68
N LYS A 344 -10.65 7.38 -22.88
CA LYS A 344 -11.28 7.70 -24.16
C LYS A 344 -11.32 9.22 -24.31
#